data_AF-A0A1G1JVL9-F1
#
_entry.id   AF-A0A1G1JVL9-F1
#
_cell.length_a   1.000
_cell.length_b   1.000
_cell.length_c   1.000
_cell.angle_alpha   90.00
_cell.angle_beta   90.00
_cell.angle_gamma   90.00
#
_symmetry.space_group_name_H-M   'P 1'
#
loop_
_entity.id
_entity.type
_entity.pdbx_description
1 polymer ?
#
loop_
_entity_poly.entity_id
_entity_poly.type
_entity_poly.pdbx_seq_one_letter_code
_entity_poly.pdbx_strand_id
1 'polypeptide(L)'
;MKGNIFKITLGIWLILWVSFITRELFRKGYFYDYKALIFRSLEGKRSYVTGDRFYEFLTFCNERLPPLANYGWVGVEPESVDMRRAAYYLYPHLEKKDYPDFILVYDKPMIAKAGYETFIRLDYVRYILKRKGDI
;
A
#
# COMPACT_ATOMS: atom_id res chain seq x y z
N MET A 1 23.33 53.92 2.08
CA MET A 1 22.37 53.40 1.06
C MET A 1 22.43 51.89 0.83
N LYS A 2 23.61 51.26 0.62
CA LYS A 2 23.72 49.82 0.30
C LYS A 2 23.13 48.87 1.37
N GLY A 3 23.25 49.18 2.65
CA GLY A 3 22.70 48.35 3.74
C GLY A 3 21.17 48.31 3.82
N ASN A 4 20.48 49.36 3.37
CA ASN A 4 19.01 49.37 3.34
C ASN A 4 18.47 48.53 2.19
N ILE A 5 19.14 48.55 1.04
CA ILE A 5 18.76 47.73 -0.11
C ILE A 5 18.89 46.24 0.25
N PHE A 6 20.00 45.85 0.91
CA PHE A 6 20.18 44.46 1.35
C PHE A 6 19.08 44.00 2.32
N LYS A 7 18.69 44.83 3.30
CA LYS A 7 17.61 44.50 4.24
C LYS A 7 16.26 44.34 3.54
N ILE A 8 15.95 45.20 2.57
CA ILE A 8 14.72 45.14 1.78
C ILE A 8 14.72 43.86 0.94
N THR A 9 15.80 43.56 0.23
CA THR A 9 15.93 42.35 -0.58
C THR A 9 15.82 41.09 0.27
N LEU A 10 16.49 41.05 1.43
CA LEU A 10 16.41 39.94 2.37
C LEU A 10 14.98 39.75 2.91
N GLY A 11 14.29 40.85 3.23
CA GLY A 11 12.91 40.84 3.68
C GLY A 11 11.97 40.26 2.63
N ILE A 12 12.05 40.73 1.38
CA ILE A 12 11.27 40.20 0.26
C ILE A 12 11.59 38.72 0.02
N TRP A 13 12.86 38.33 0.09
CA TRP A 13 13.29 36.95 -0.07
C TRP A 13 12.69 36.04 1.00
N LEU A 14 12.72 36.44 2.28
CA LEU A 14 12.10 35.68 3.38
C LEU A 14 10.58 35.57 3.21
N ILE A 15 9.91 36.66 2.81
CA ILE A 15 8.45 36.65 2.55
C ILE A 15 8.11 35.68 1.42
N LEU A 16 8.90 35.66 0.35
CA LEU A 16 8.72 34.72 -0.75
C LEU A 16 8.91 33.27 -0.28
N TRP A 17 9.94 32.99 0.52
CA TRP A 17 10.14 31.65 1.10
C TRP A 17 8.98 31.21 1.98
N VAL A 18 8.51 32.08 2.87
CA VAL A 18 7.34 31.78 3.71
C VAL A 18 6.12 31.52 2.85
N SER A 19 5.89 32.32 1.80
CA SER A 19 4.79 32.12 0.84
C SER A 19 4.90 30.79 0.09
N PHE A 20 6.08 30.41 -0.38
CA PHE A 20 6.30 29.12 -1.04
C PHE A 20 6.05 27.94 -0.08
N ILE A 21 6.62 27.99 1.11
CA ILE A 21 6.49 26.94 2.14
C ILE A 21 5.02 26.79 2.56
N THR A 22 4.35 27.90 2.88
CA THR A 22 2.92 27.87 3.26
C THR A 22 2.04 27.39 2.12
N ARG A 23 2.26 27.86 0.89
CA ARG A 23 1.53 27.35 -0.29
C ARG A 23 1.73 25.84 -0.45
N GLU A 24 2.93 25.32 -0.23
CA GLU A 24 3.19 23.90 -0.39
C GLU A 24 2.57 23.06 0.73
N LEU A 25 2.65 23.52 1.98
CA LEU A 25 2.04 22.87 3.15
C LEU A 25 0.51 22.85 3.08
N PHE A 26 -0.12 23.96 2.72
CA PHE A 26 -1.58 24.13 2.79
C PHE A 26 -2.30 23.81 1.47
N ARG A 27 -1.70 24.10 0.30
CA ARG A 27 -2.38 23.91 -0.99
C ARG A 27 -2.18 22.52 -1.58
N LYS A 28 -1.05 21.85 -1.30
CA LYS A 28 -0.81 20.47 -1.75
C LYS A 28 -1.23 19.41 -0.72
N GLY A 29 -1.65 19.82 0.48
CA GLY A 29 -2.22 18.91 1.49
C GLY A 29 -1.18 18.09 2.27
N TYR A 30 0.12 18.24 2.00
CA TYR A 30 1.17 17.44 2.63
C TYR A 30 1.20 17.55 4.16
N PHE A 31 0.68 18.64 4.75
CA PHE A 31 0.61 18.76 6.20
C PHE A 31 -0.18 17.60 6.87
N TYR A 32 -1.24 17.12 6.21
CA TYR A 32 -2.01 15.97 6.72
C TYR A 32 -1.23 14.67 6.61
N ASP A 33 -0.48 14.47 5.51
CA ASP A 33 0.39 13.30 5.33
C ASP A 33 1.52 13.29 6.36
N TYR A 34 2.19 14.42 6.57
CA TYR A 34 3.25 14.55 7.59
C TYR A 34 2.71 14.31 8.99
N LYS A 35 1.50 14.81 9.32
CA LYS A 35 0.87 14.54 10.61
C LYS A 35 0.50 13.06 10.75
N ALA A 36 -0.07 12.45 9.72
CA ALA A 36 -0.39 11.02 9.72
C ALA A 36 0.88 10.16 9.88
N LEU A 37 1.98 10.56 9.26
CA LEU A 37 3.27 9.90 9.40
C LEU A 37 3.88 10.13 10.80
N ILE A 38 3.86 11.34 11.37
CA ILE A 38 4.53 11.59 12.65
C ILE A 38 3.81 10.93 13.84
N PHE A 39 2.48 10.92 13.86
CA PHE A 39 1.69 10.47 15.01
C PHE A 39 1.33 8.98 15.01
N ARG A 40 1.50 8.27 13.89
CA ARG A 40 1.20 6.82 13.82
C ARG A 40 2.38 5.97 14.29
N SER A 41 2.07 4.82 14.88
CA SER A 41 3.05 3.75 15.15
C SER A 41 3.71 3.28 13.85
N LEU A 42 4.82 2.53 13.96
CA LEU A 42 5.52 2.01 12.78
C LEU A 42 4.60 1.15 11.90
N GLU A 43 3.69 0.39 12.53
CA GLU A 43 2.61 -0.37 11.89
C GLU A 43 1.61 0.54 11.18
N GLY A 44 1.13 1.61 11.84
CA GLY A 44 0.18 2.56 11.25
C GLY A 44 0.77 3.41 10.12
N LYS A 45 2.09 3.64 10.13
CA LYS A 45 2.81 4.25 9.00
C LYS A 45 2.82 3.33 7.79
N ARG A 46 3.07 2.03 8.01
CA ARG A 46 3.03 1.00 6.95
C ARG A 46 1.65 0.86 6.35
N SER A 47 0.60 0.84 7.18
CA SER A 47 -0.78 0.79 6.71
C SER A 47 -1.15 2.01 5.88
N TYR A 48 -0.73 3.21 6.31
CA TYR A 48 -0.99 4.46 5.58
C TYR A 48 -0.36 4.46 4.18
N VAL A 49 0.92 4.09 4.08
CA VAL A 49 1.69 4.13 2.82
C VAL A 49 1.23 3.06 1.84
N THR A 50 0.82 1.89 2.34
CA THR A 50 0.33 0.76 1.53
C THR A 50 -1.17 0.88 1.22
N GLY A 51 -1.88 1.78 1.90
CA GLY A 51 -3.34 1.85 1.91
C GLY A 51 -3.92 0.90 2.95
N ASP A 52 -4.67 1.45 3.91
CA ASP A 52 -5.10 0.73 5.12
C ASP A 52 -5.83 -0.59 4.78
N ARG A 53 -6.67 -0.60 3.73
CA ARG A 53 -7.40 -1.82 3.28
C ARG A 53 -6.53 -2.89 2.64
N PHE A 54 -5.49 -2.49 1.91
CA PHE A 54 -4.57 -3.43 1.27
C PHE A 54 -3.62 -4.02 2.31
N TYR A 55 -3.13 -3.19 3.24
CA TYR A 55 -2.32 -3.64 4.37
C TYR A 55 -3.04 -4.67 5.24
N GLU A 56 -4.31 -4.40 5.58
CA GLU A 56 -5.15 -5.35 6.31
C GLU A 56 -5.26 -6.70 5.57
N PHE A 57 -5.45 -6.65 4.25
CA PHE A 57 -5.52 -7.85 3.44
C PHE A 57 -4.21 -8.62 3.38
N LEU A 58 -3.07 -7.93 3.25
CA LEU A 58 -1.75 -8.57 3.26
C LEU A 58 -1.46 -9.23 4.61
N THR A 59 -1.83 -8.58 5.70
CA THR A 59 -1.72 -9.15 7.06
C THR A 59 -2.55 -10.43 7.17
N PHE A 60 -3.81 -10.37 6.74
CA PHE A 60 -4.70 -11.52 6.69
C PHE A 60 -4.14 -12.68 5.84
N CYS A 61 -3.54 -12.39 4.68
CA CYS A 61 -2.91 -13.40 3.84
C CYS A 61 -1.72 -14.05 4.55
N ASN A 62 -0.83 -13.26 5.13
CA ASN A 62 0.39 -13.76 5.78
C ASN A 62 0.09 -14.65 7.00
N GLU A 63 -0.98 -14.36 7.75
CA GLU A 63 -1.40 -15.17 8.90
C GLU A 63 -2.07 -16.50 8.52
N ARG A 64 -2.65 -16.57 7.31
CA ARG A 64 -3.54 -17.67 6.91
C ARG A 64 -2.93 -18.59 5.86
N LEU A 65 -1.94 -18.12 5.12
CA LEU A 65 -1.22 -18.95 4.16
C LEU A 65 -0.38 -20.00 4.89
N PRO A 66 -0.39 -21.28 4.45
CA PRO A 66 0.55 -22.27 4.95
C PRO A 66 2.00 -21.83 4.69
N PRO A 67 2.95 -22.23 5.56
CA PRO A 67 4.37 -21.89 5.39
C PRO A 67 4.86 -22.25 3.98
N LEU A 68 5.60 -21.34 3.34
CA LEU A 68 6.20 -21.51 2.00
C LEU A 68 5.18 -21.78 0.86
N ALA A 69 3.89 -21.52 1.08
CA ALA A 69 2.88 -21.66 0.03
C ALA A 69 3.17 -20.76 -1.18
N ASN A 70 2.84 -21.25 -2.39
CA ASN A 70 2.87 -20.44 -3.60
C ASN A 70 1.52 -19.75 -3.78
N TYR A 71 1.54 -18.47 -4.16
CA TYR A 71 0.33 -17.70 -4.39
C TYR A 71 0.31 -17.03 -5.76
N GLY A 72 -0.88 -16.69 -6.24
CA GLY A 72 -1.08 -15.79 -7.38
C GLY A 72 -2.07 -14.69 -7.04
N TRP A 73 -2.06 -13.60 -7.82
CA TRP A 73 -2.92 -12.44 -7.59
C TRP A 73 -4.14 -12.41 -8.50
N VAL A 74 -5.25 -11.90 -7.97
CA VAL A 74 -6.37 -11.38 -8.76
C VAL A 74 -6.85 -10.06 -8.17
N GLY A 75 -7.05 -9.07 -9.05
CA GLY A 75 -7.59 -7.75 -8.67
C GLY A 75 -6.56 -6.70 -8.29
N VAL A 76 -5.28 -7.09 -8.18
CA VAL A 76 -4.14 -6.17 -8.14
C VAL A 76 -3.60 -6.00 -9.56
N GLU A 77 -3.28 -4.76 -9.95
CA GLU A 77 -2.70 -4.48 -11.27
C GLU A 77 -1.30 -5.13 -11.39
N PRO A 78 -1.05 -5.90 -12.46
CA PRO A 78 0.27 -6.50 -12.70
C PRO A 78 1.37 -5.44 -12.73
N GLU A 79 2.53 -5.75 -12.13
CA GLU A 79 3.72 -4.89 -12.08
C GLU A 79 3.56 -3.55 -11.34
N SER A 80 2.40 -3.32 -10.72
CA SER A 80 2.16 -2.15 -9.87
C SER A 80 3.10 -2.10 -8.67
N VAL A 81 3.27 -0.90 -8.12
CA VAL A 81 4.04 -0.67 -6.90
C VAL A 81 3.48 -1.49 -5.74
N ASP A 82 2.15 -1.65 -5.67
CA ASP A 82 1.47 -2.41 -4.62
C ASP A 82 1.75 -3.90 -4.73
N MET A 83 1.78 -4.47 -5.94
CA MET A 83 2.17 -5.87 -6.17
C MET A 83 3.61 -6.13 -5.69
N ARG A 84 4.53 -5.21 -5.99
CA ARG A 84 5.93 -5.31 -5.51
C ARG A 84 6.02 -5.24 -4.00
N ARG A 85 5.30 -4.30 -3.36
CA ARG A 85 5.24 -4.19 -1.88
C ARG A 85 4.67 -5.43 -1.23
N ALA A 86 3.61 -5.99 -1.83
CA ALA A 86 2.99 -7.22 -1.38
C ALA A 86 3.95 -8.42 -1.43
N ALA A 87 4.76 -8.53 -2.48
CA ALA A 87 5.75 -9.59 -2.60
C ALA A 87 6.78 -9.55 -1.46
N TYR A 88 7.23 -8.36 -1.05
CA TYR A 88 8.12 -8.23 0.11
C TYR A 88 7.42 -8.54 1.44
N TYR A 89 6.16 -8.12 1.59
CA TYR A 89 5.40 -8.34 2.82
C TYR A 89 5.08 -9.82 3.05
N LEU A 90 4.77 -10.55 1.97
CA LEU A 90 4.39 -11.96 2.01
C LEU A 90 5.59 -12.91 2.00
N TYR A 91 6.82 -12.42 2.04
CA TYR A 91 7.98 -13.31 2.14
C TYR A 91 7.90 -14.14 3.45
N PRO A 92 8.10 -15.48 3.43
CA PRO A 92 8.73 -16.28 2.38
C PRO A 92 7.79 -16.95 1.36
N HIS A 93 6.50 -16.60 1.33
CA HIS A 93 5.59 -17.09 0.30
C HIS A 93 5.99 -16.55 -1.08
N LEU A 94 5.93 -17.41 -2.11
CA LEU A 94 6.40 -17.06 -3.45
C LEU A 94 5.24 -16.83 -4.42
N GLU A 95 5.35 -15.76 -5.21
CA GLU A 95 4.41 -15.51 -6.29
C GLU A 95 4.67 -16.47 -7.46
N LYS A 96 3.62 -17.13 -7.92
CA LYS A 96 3.64 -18.05 -9.06
C LYS A 96 2.51 -17.72 -10.01
N LYS A 97 2.86 -17.39 -11.26
CA LYS A 97 1.88 -17.07 -12.32
C LYS A 97 1.09 -18.31 -12.74
N ASP A 98 1.80 -19.42 -12.94
CA ASP A 98 1.22 -20.66 -13.44
C ASP A 98 0.93 -21.62 -12.29
N TYR A 99 -0.35 -21.95 -12.12
CA TYR A 99 -0.82 -22.94 -11.15
C TYR A 99 -0.34 -22.69 -9.70
N PRO A 100 -0.69 -21.55 -9.09
CA PRO A 100 -0.41 -21.31 -7.69
C PRO A 100 -1.25 -22.21 -6.76
N ASP A 101 -0.77 -22.46 -5.56
CA ASP A 101 -1.51 -23.25 -4.55
C ASP A 101 -2.67 -22.43 -3.98
N PHE A 102 -2.48 -21.11 -3.87
CA PHE A 102 -3.45 -20.15 -3.38
C PHE A 102 -3.61 -18.97 -4.34
N ILE A 103 -4.80 -18.38 -4.37
CA ILE A 103 -5.05 -17.14 -5.12
C ILE A 103 -5.54 -16.09 -4.14
N LEU A 104 -4.81 -15.00 -4.06
CA LEU A 104 -5.13 -13.84 -3.24
C LEU A 104 -6.00 -12.91 -4.08
N VAL A 105 -7.25 -12.76 -3.68
CA VAL A 105 -8.22 -11.94 -4.39
C VAL A 105 -8.44 -10.65 -3.62
N TYR A 106 -8.09 -9.53 -4.24
CA TYR A 106 -8.23 -8.19 -3.66
C TYR A 106 -9.18 -7.34 -4.51
N ASP A 107 -10.14 -6.70 -3.85
CA ASP A 107 -11.13 -5.79 -4.45
C ASP A 107 -11.91 -6.36 -5.66
N LYS A 108 -12.19 -7.66 -5.63
CA LYS A 108 -13.00 -8.34 -6.65
C LYS A 108 -14.07 -9.21 -6.01
N PRO A 109 -15.37 -8.98 -6.29
CA PRO A 109 -16.44 -9.77 -5.72
C PRO A 109 -16.38 -11.21 -6.26
N MET A 110 -16.42 -12.17 -5.33
CA MET A 110 -16.64 -13.62 -5.55
C MET A 110 -16.41 -14.14 -6.98
N ILE A 111 -15.14 -14.22 -7.38
CA ILE A 111 -14.74 -14.78 -8.66
C ILE A 111 -14.86 -16.30 -8.61
N ALA A 112 -15.50 -16.88 -9.63
CA ALA A 112 -15.41 -18.31 -9.89
C ALA A 112 -14.13 -18.57 -10.69
N LYS A 113 -13.20 -19.35 -10.14
CA LYS A 113 -11.99 -19.78 -10.85
C LYS A 113 -11.92 -21.30 -10.87
N ALA A 114 -11.93 -21.87 -12.08
CA ALA A 114 -11.92 -23.32 -12.27
C ALA A 114 -10.69 -23.95 -11.59
N GLY A 115 -10.89 -25.06 -10.88
CA GLY A 115 -9.84 -25.72 -10.11
C GLY A 115 -9.50 -25.06 -8.76
N TYR A 116 -10.24 -24.05 -8.32
CA TYR A 116 -10.05 -23.41 -7.01
C TYR A 116 -11.37 -23.34 -6.24
N GLU A 117 -11.27 -23.30 -4.92
CA GLU A 117 -12.40 -23.07 -4.01
C GLU A 117 -12.06 -21.99 -2.98
N THR A 118 -13.09 -21.39 -2.38
CA THR A 118 -12.86 -20.43 -1.29
C THR A 118 -12.21 -21.16 -0.11
N PHE A 119 -11.01 -20.70 0.27
CA PHE A 119 -10.32 -21.19 1.45
C PHE A 119 -10.76 -20.42 2.70
N ILE A 120 -10.60 -19.11 2.67
CA ILE A 120 -10.95 -18.22 3.77
C ILE A 120 -11.28 -16.83 3.24
N ARG A 121 -12.15 -16.10 3.94
CA ARG A 121 -12.59 -14.75 3.55
C ARG A 121 -12.28 -13.75 4.64
N LEU A 122 -11.78 -12.58 4.23
CA LEU A 122 -11.78 -11.38 5.07
C LEU A 122 -13.12 -10.66 4.90
N ASP A 123 -13.58 -10.52 3.65
CA ASP A 123 -14.92 -10.04 3.29
C ASP A 123 -15.35 -10.52 1.89
N TYR A 124 -16.38 -9.88 1.31
CA TYR A 124 -16.94 -10.24 -0.01
C TYR A 124 -16.03 -9.94 -1.20
N VAL A 125 -15.06 -9.04 -1.05
CA VAL A 125 -14.15 -8.61 -2.12
C VAL A 125 -12.68 -8.92 -1.83
N ARG A 126 -12.37 -9.35 -0.59
CA ARG A 126 -11.04 -9.71 -0.10
C ARG A 126 -11.05 -11.12 0.48
N TYR A 127 -10.48 -12.08 -0.23
CA TYR A 127 -10.48 -13.49 0.18
C TYR A 127 -9.36 -14.28 -0.50
N ILE A 128 -9.14 -15.49 0.01
CA ILE A 128 -8.15 -16.43 -0.50
C ILE A 128 -8.89 -17.62 -1.11
N LEU A 129 -8.53 -17.98 -2.33
CA LEU A 129 -8.90 -19.25 -2.93
C LEU A 129 -7.76 -20.25 -2.76
N LYS A 130 -8.09 -21.53 -2.58
CA LYS A 130 -7.13 -22.63 -2.56
C LYS A 130 -7.39 -23.53 -3.75
N ARG A 131 -6.32 -24.04 -4.35
CA ARG A 131 -6.41 -25.02 -5.42
C ARG A 131 -7.08 -26.29 -4.90
N LYS A 132 -8.10 -26.76 -5.61
CA LYS A 132 -8.69 -28.08 -5.36
C LYS A 132 -7.60 -29.10 -5.65
N GLY A 133 -7.31 -29.97 -4.68
CA GLY A 133 -6.35 -31.04 -4.89
C GLY A 133 -6.81 -31.92 -6.05
N ASP A 134 -5.88 -32.26 -6.94
CA ASP A 134 -6.05 -33.44 -7.79
C ASP A 134 -6.17 -34.63 -6.83
N ILE A 135 -7.27 -35.39 -6.95
CA ILE A 135 -7.44 -36.68 -6.26
C ILE A 135 -6.42 -37.66 -6.83
#